data_AF-A0A1B7MWA7-F1
#
_entry.id   AF-A0A1B7MWA7-F1
#
_cell.length_a   1.000
_cell.length_b   1.000
_cell.length_c   1.000
_cell.angle_alpha   90.00
_cell.angle_beta   90.00
_cell.angle_gamma   90.00
#
_symmetry.space_group_name_H-M   'P 1'
#
loop_
_entity.id
_entity.type
_entity.pdbx_description
1 polymer ?
#
loop_
_entity_poly.entity_id
_entity_poly.type
_entity_poly.pdbx_seq_one_letter_code
_entity_poly.pdbx_strand_id
1 'polypeptide(L)'
;ETREVFVPLRKDGVTNADIKVDLPAPGVIVYRFEESYLYPNCSLVNSAIVAYVKENMRRGIDFSTMRAFDRPWNDPGPSRGGAEAMQAANNEKPVLHAIVLDFTGVSHIDTTAVQALVDTRNEVQRWADHPVEFHFATILSPWIHRALVAAGFGIGTPSVDLPREIAPVVPYRGGRREKWWDEATSTSTSTIPEDVEAHDATLPHLSGTALIVAAETPFFHFDLTSAVRAAEAGVERSGSFWRPDTPPTKVV
;
A
#
# COMPACT_ATOMS: atom_id res chain seq x y z
N GLU A 1 -28.37 17.29 7.68
CA GLU A 1 -26.94 16.93 7.69
C GLU A 1 -26.84 15.45 7.33
N THR A 2 -26.01 15.08 6.36
CA THR A 2 -25.85 13.71 5.87
C THR A 2 -24.41 13.27 6.12
N ARG A 3 -24.21 12.10 6.74
CA ARG A 3 -22.87 11.54 7.02
C ARG A 3 -22.69 10.23 6.28
N GLU A 4 -21.50 10.04 5.73
CA GLU A 4 -21.05 8.77 5.16
C GLU A 4 -20.51 7.89 6.29
N VAL A 5 -20.87 6.60 6.28
CA VAL A 5 -20.43 5.63 7.27
C VAL A 5 -20.03 4.35 6.55
N PHE A 6 -18.86 3.83 6.91
CA PHE A 6 -18.34 2.57 6.37
C PHE A 6 -18.66 1.43 7.31
N VAL A 7 -19.23 0.36 6.75
CA VAL A 7 -19.66 -0.84 7.46
C VAL A 7 -18.99 -2.09 6.87
N PRO A 8 -18.72 -3.12 7.67
CA PRO A 8 -18.17 -4.38 7.16
C PRO A 8 -19.10 -5.02 6.12
N LEU A 9 -18.51 -5.63 5.08
CA LEU A 9 -19.27 -6.37 4.06
C LEU A 9 -19.79 -7.73 4.55
N ARG A 10 -19.14 -8.29 5.58
CA ARG A 10 -19.56 -9.55 6.20
C ARG A 10 -20.55 -9.25 7.31
N LYS A 11 -21.55 -10.13 7.47
CA LYS A 11 -22.51 -10.05 8.56
C LYS A 11 -21.77 -10.18 9.89
N ASP A 12 -21.79 -9.11 10.67
CA ASP A 12 -21.12 -8.99 11.97
C ASP A 12 -22.09 -9.23 13.15
N GLY A 13 -23.39 -9.40 12.86
CA GLY A 13 -24.43 -9.56 13.88
C GLY A 13 -24.77 -8.27 14.64
N VAL A 14 -24.10 -7.16 14.29
CA VAL A 14 -24.29 -5.84 14.90
C VAL A 14 -25.08 -4.93 13.94
N THR A 15 -24.76 -4.99 12.65
CA THR A 15 -25.43 -4.23 11.60
C THR A 15 -26.73 -4.90 11.15
N ASN A 16 -27.72 -4.08 10.78
CA ASN A 16 -28.98 -4.58 10.24
C ASN A 16 -28.74 -5.14 8.82
N ALA A 17 -29.07 -6.42 8.61
CA ALA A 17 -28.87 -7.12 7.35
C ALA A 17 -29.69 -6.59 6.17
N ASP A 18 -30.75 -5.81 6.43
CA ASP A 18 -31.61 -5.22 5.40
C ASP A 18 -31.05 -3.90 4.84
N ILE A 19 -29.94 -3.39 5.39
CA ILE A 19 -29.29 -2.18 4.91
C ILE A 19 -28.55 -2.47 3.60
N LYS A 20 -28.91 -1.73 2.55
CA LYS A 20 -28.16 -1.74 1.30
C LYS A 20 -26.87 -0.94 1.49
N VAL A 21 -25.73 -1.62 1.37
CA VAL A 21 -24.40 -1.02 1.41
C VAL A 21 -23.97 -0.73 -0.03
N ASP A 22 -23.67 0.53 -0.32
CA ASP A 22 -23.07 0.92 -1.58
C ASP A 22 -21.55 0.70 -1.52
N LEU A 23 -21.00 0.08 -2.56
CA LEU A 23 -19.57 -0.17 -2.66
C LEU A 23 -18.86 1.10 -3.14
N PRO A 24 -17.57 1.30 -2.77
CA PRO A 24 -16.74 2.36 -3.35
C PRO A 24 -16.56 2.13 -4.86
N ALA A 25 -15.97 3.12 -5.54
CA ALA A 25 -15.73 3.03 -6.99
C ALA A 25 -15.02 1.70 -7.37
N PRO A 26 -15.38 1.08 -8.52
CA PRO A 26 -14.77 -0.17 -8.95
C PRO A 26 -13.24 -0.07 -8.99
N GLY A 27 -12.55 -1.01 -8.35
CA GLY A 27 -11.11 -1.00 -8.22
C GLY A 27 -10.57 -0.32 -6.96
N VAL A 28 -11.42 0.24 -6.10
CA VAL A 28 -11.05 0.73 -4.76
C VAL A 28 -11.45 -0.31 -3.73
N ILE A 29 -10.49 -0.73 -2.90
CA ILE A 29 -10.73 -1.64 -1.77
C ILE A 29 -10.54 -0.88 -0.48
N VAL A 30 -11.46 -1.05 0.47
CA VAL A 30 -11.32 -0.50 1.82
C VAL A 30 -11.14 -1.67 2.80
N TYR A 31 -10.09 -1.61 3.61
CA TYR A 31 -9.82 -2.56 4.67
C TYR A 31 -9.61 -1.85 6.00
N ARG A 32 -10.38 -2.25 7.01
CA ARG A 32 -10.25 -1.73 8.38
C ARG A 32 -9.55 -2.75 9.26
N PHE A 33 -8.53 -2.28 9.98
CA PHE A 33 -7.90 -3.07 11.03
C PHE A 33 -8.75 -3.04 12.29
N GLU A 34 -9.00 -4.22 12.85
CA GLU A 34 -9.73 -4.38 14.11
C GLU A 34 -8.81 -4.25 15.34
N GLU A 35 -7.51 -4.42 15.17
CA GLU A 35 -6.50 -4.38 16.22
C GLU A 35 -5.16 -3.87 15.68
N SER A 36 -4.17 -3.73 16.58
CA SER A 36 -2.78 -3.40 16.22
C SER A 36 -2.20 -4.39 15.22
N TYR A 37 -1.40 -3.87 14.29
CA TYR A 37 -0.83 -4.66 13.20
C TYR A 37 0.61 -5.04 13.54
N LEU A 38 0.80 -6.29 13.99
CA LEU A 38 2.04 -6.78 14.60
C LEU A 38 2.45 -8.12 13.96
N TYR A 39 3.68 -8.56 14.20
CA TYR A 39 4.19 -9.84 13.72
C TYR A 39 3.23 -11.04 13.91
N PRO A 40 2.55 -11.21 15.07
CA PRO A 40 1.69 -12.38 15.28
C PRO A 40 0.45 -12.43 14.37
N ASN A 41 -0.09 -11.29 13.96
CA ASN A 41 -1.34 -11.22 13.19
C ASN A 41 -1.14 -10.71 11.75
N CYS A 42 0.03 -10.16 11.41
CA CYS A 42 0.23 -9.53 10.11
C CYS A 42 0.03 -10.49 8.93
N SER A 43 0.42 -11.75 9.10
CA SER A 43 0.24 -12.79 8.08
C SER A 43 -1.24 -13.06 7.78
N LEU A 44 -2.10 -13.03 8.80
CA LEU A 44 -3.55 -13.25 8.65
C LEU A 44 -4.20 -12.08 7.91
N VAL A 45 -3.86 -10.85 8.29
CA VAL A 45 -4.36 -9.63 7.66
C VAL A 45 -3.95 -9.59 6.18
N ASN A 46 -2.68 -9.82 5.89
CA ASN A 46 -2.15 -9.76 4.53
C ASN A 46 -2.74 -10.83 3.64
N SER A 47 -2.88 -12.05 4.17
CA SER A 47 -3.56 -13.13 3.46
C SER A 47 -5.01 -12.78 3.14
N ALA A 48 -5.72 -12.10 4.06
CA ALA A 48 -7.09 -11.66 3.82
C ALA A 48 -7.17 -10.59 2.71
N ILE A 49 -6.27 -9.60 2.72
CA ILE A 49 -6.18 -8.56 1.69
C ILE A 49 -5.88 -9.18 0.32
N VAL A 50 -4.83 -10.01 0.23
CA VAL A 50 -4.41 -10.66 -1.01
C VAL A 50 -5.49 -11.60 -1.54
N ALA A 51 -6.12 -12.40 -0.67
CA ALA A 51 -7.20 -13.29 -1.08
C ALA A 51 -8.37 -12.51 -1.67
N TYR A 52 -8.78 -11.42 -1.01
CA TYR A 52 -9.85 -10.57 -1.49
C TYR A 52 -9.51 -9.93 -2.85
N VAL A 53 -8.27 -9.45 -3.02
CA VAL A 53 -7.78 -8.91 -4.30
C VAL A 53 -7.86 -9.96 -5.40
N LYS A 54 -7.31 -11.16 -5.19
CA LYS A 54 -7.29 -12.23 -6.21
C LYS A 54 -8.69 -12.73 -6.56
N GLU A 55 -9.59 -12.74 -5.58
CA GLU A 55 -10.98 -13.15 -5.76
C GLU A 55 -11.81 -12.11 -6.51
N ASN A 56 -11.65 -10.81 -6.22
CA ASN A 56 -12.58 -9.77 -6.69
C ASN A 56 -12.01 -8.85 -7.77
N MET A 57 -10.68 -8.78 -7.93
CA MET A 57 -10.03 -7.86 -8.87
C MET A 57 -9.45 -8.60 -10.08
N ARG A 58 -9.43 -7.89 -11.20
CA ARG A 58 -8.85 -8.36 -12.45
C ARG A 58 -7.36 -8.55 -12.27
N ARG A 59 -6.89 -9.71 -12.71
CA ARG A 59 -5.48 -10.01 -12.91
C ARG A 59 -4.98 -9.32 -14.17
N GLY A 60 -3.84 -8.65 -14.10
CA GLY A 60 -3.28 -7.91 -15.23
C GLY A 60 -2.68 -8.80 -16.33
N ILE A 61 -2.05 -9.91 -15.92
CA ILE A 61 -1.43 -10.85 -16.86
C ILE A 61 -2.49 -11.79 -17.46
N ASP A 62 -2.55 -11.84 -18.79
CA ASP A 62 -3.36 -12.79 -19.54
C ASP A 62 -2.64 -14.14 -19.71
N PHE A 63 -3.20 -15.20 -19.11
CA PHE A 63 -2.62 -16.54 -19.20
C PHE A 63 -2.94 -17.29 -20.48
N SER A 64 -3.89 -16.83 -21.29
CA SER A 64 -4.20 -17.43 -22.59
C SER A 64 -3.03 -17.26 -23.56
N THR A 65 -2.28 -16.16 -23.43
CA THR A 65 -1.14 -15.82 -24.30
C THR A 65 0.21 -16.27 -23.72
N MET A 66 0.30 -16.47 -22.41
CA MET A 66 1.56 -16.80 -21.72
C MET A 66 1.90 -18.30 -21.79
N ARG A 67 3.14 -18.62 -22.18
CA ARG A 67 3.67 -19.99 -22.20
C ARG A 67 3.80 -20.53 -20.78
N ALA A 68 3.70 -21.86 -20.63
CA ALA A 68 3.76 -22.50 -19.32
C ALA A 68 5.11 -22.29 -18.59
N PHE A 69 6.23 -22.17 -19.31
CA PHE A 69 7.56 -21.97 -18.71
C PHE A 69 7.80 -20.54 -18.19
N ASP A 70 7.11 -19.54 -18.75
CA ASP A 70 7.25 -18.15 -18.31
C ASP A 70 6.48 -17.87 -17.01
N ARG A 71 5.73 -18.88 -16.52
CA ARG A 71 4.91 -18.78 -15.31
C ARG A 71 5.76 -19.03 -14.06
N PRO A 72 5.62 -18.19 -13.03
CA PRO A 72 6.19 -18.47 -11.72
C PRO A 72 5.73 -19.82 -11.18
N TRP A 73 6.64 -20.57 -10.55
CA TRP A 73 6.34 -21.91 -10.03
C TRP A 73 5.25 -21.91 -8.93
N ASN A 74 5.03 -20.77 -8.28
CA ASN A 74 4.04 -20.57 -7.22
C ASN A 74 2.66 -20.10 -7.74
N ASP A 75 2.47 -20.02 -9.06
CA ASP A 75 1.24 -19.55 -9.67
C ASP A 75 0.48 -20.70 -10.34
N PRO A 76 -0.58 -21.22 -9.72
CA PRO A 76 -1.41 -22.25 -10.33
C PRO A 76 -2.19 -21.62 -11.50
N GLY A 77 -1.60 -21.67 -12.69
CA GLY A 77 -2.27 -21.21 -13.92
C GLY A 77 -3.51 -22.05 -14.26
N PRO A 78 -4.24 -21.65 -15.32
CA PRO A 78 -5.45 -22.35 -15.75
C PRO A 78 -5.19 -23.83 -16.04
N SER A 79 -6.20 -24.67 -15.76
CA SER A 79 -6.21 -26.08 -16.13
C SER A 79 -6.07 -26.25 -17.65
N ARG A 80 -5.59 -27.40 -18.12
CA ARG A 80 -5.40 -27.67 -19.56
C ARG A 80 -6.73 -27.44 -20.31
N GLY A 81 -6.75 -26.46 -21.22
CA GLY A 81 -7.93 -26.09 -22.01
C GLY A 81 -8.90 -25.10 -21.34
N GLY A 82 -8.65 -24.68 -20.10
CA GLY A 82 -9.49 -23.73 -19.35
C GLY A 82 -9.03 -22.28 -19.39
N ALA A 83 -7.98 -21.96 -20.16
CA ALA A 83 -7.35 -20.64 -20.14
C ALA A 83 -8.28 -19.52 -20.65
N GLU A 84 -8.98 -19.76 -21.75
CA GLU A 84 -9.92 -18.77 -22.33
C GLU A 84 -11.11 -18.50 -21.40
N ALA A 85 -11.70 -19.55 -20.81
CA ALA A 85 -12.81 -19.40 -19.87
C ALA A 85 -12.41 -18.66 -18.58
N MET A 86 -11.22 -18.96 -18.04
CA MET A 86 -10.67 -18.23 -16.90
C MET A 86 -10.38 -16.78 -17.26
N GLN A 87 -9.87 -16.50 -18.46
CA GLN A 87 -9.60 -15.14 -18.91
C GLN A 87 -10.90 -14.36 -19.12
N ALA A 88 -11.95 -14.98 -19.67
CA ALA A 88 -13.26 -14.35 -19.81
C ALA A 88 -13.82 -13.93 -18.44
N ALA A 89 -13.78 -14.83 -17.44
CA ALA A 89 -14.19 -14.52 -16.07
C ALA A 89 -13.30 -13.43 -15.42
N ASN A 90 -12.01 -13.41 -15.74
CA ASN A 90 -11.08 -12.37 -15.27
C ASN A 90 -11.44 -10.99 -15.85
N ASN A 91 -11.83 -10.95 -17.13
CA ASN A 91 -12.20 -9.71 -17.83
C ASN A 91 -13.50 -9.08 -17.30
N GLU A 92 -14.34 -9.84 -16.58
CA GLU A 92 -15.53 -9.31 -15.91
C GLU A 92 -15.19 -8.54 -14.63
N LYS A 93 -14.04 -8.83 -14.00
CA LYS A 93 -13.61 -8.17 -12.77
C LYS A 93 -13.11 -6.74 -13.05
N PRO A 94 -13.27 -5.80 -12.11
CA PRO A 94 -12.69 -4.47 -12.22
C PRO A 94 -11.16 -4.51 -12.05
N VAL A 95 -10.47 -3.56 -12.68
CA VAL A 95 -9.03 -3.36 -12.49
C VAL A 95 -8.81 -2.74 -11.10
N LEU A 96 -7.89 -3.31 -10.32
CA LEU A 96 -7.53 -2.74 -9.02
C LEU A 96 -6.86 -1.39 -9.24
N HIS A 97 -7.17 -0.37 -8.46
CA HIS A 97 -6.53 0.95 -8.54
C HIS A 97 -5.88 1.32 -7.22
N ALA A 98 -6.63 1.19 -6.13
CA ALA A 98 -6.19 1.62 -4.81
C ALA A 98 -6.67 0.69 -3.70
N ILE A 99 -5.86 0.58 -2.66
CA ILE A 99 -6.24 -0.03 -1.38
C ILE A 99 -6.18 1.05 -0.32
N VAL A 100 -7.31 1.29 0.33
CA VAL A 100 -7.44 2.19 1.47
C VAL A 100 -7.41 1.37 2.76
N LEU A 101 -6.43 1.66 3.59
CA LEU A 101 -6.18 1.02 4.87
C LEU A 101 -6.60 1.95 6.00
N ASP A 102 -7.64 1.56 6.73
CA ASP A 102 -8.15 2.31 7.88
C ASP A 102 -7.44 1.88 9.16
N PHE A 103 -6.55 2.75 9.65
CA PHE A 103 -5.73 2.55 10.85
C PHE A 103 -6.41 3.03 12.13
N THR A 104 -7.72 3.36 12.11
CA THR A 104 -8.46 3.79 13.31
C THR A 104 -8.31 2.81 14.49
N GLY A 105 -8.24 1.49 14.22
CA GLY A 105 -8.05 0.44 15.22
C GLY A 105 -6.59 0.11 15.58
N VAL A 106 -5.61 0.73 14.91
CA VAL A 106 -4.19 0.38 15.05
C VAL A 106 -3.52 1.32 16.06
N SER A 107 -3.18 0.81 17.23
CA SER A 107 -2.40 1.57 18.22
C SER A 107 -0.89 1.36 18.08
N HIS A 108 -0.47 0.18 17.63
CA HIS A 108 0.94 -0.20 17.47
C HIS A 108 1.20 -0.92 16.15
N ILE A 109 2.40 -0.69 15.61
CA ILE A 109 2.98 -1.44 14.49
C ILE A 109 4.41 -1.81 14.83
N ASP A 110 4.86 -2.99 14.40
CA ASP A 110 6.27 -3.39 14.50
C ASP A 110 6.92 -3.48 13.11
N THR A 111 8.25 -3.56 13.07
CA THR A 111 9.03 -3.57 11.83
C THR A 111 8.69 -4.76 10.93
N THR A 112 8.37 -5.90 11.52
CA THR A 112 7.98 -7.11 10.77
C THR A 112 6.63 -6.94 10.09
N ALA A 113 5.65 -6.34 10.76
CA ALA A 113 4.35 -6.03 10.18
C ALA A 113 4.48 -5.02 9.02
N VAL A 114 5.30 -3.97 9.19
CA VAL A 114 5.58 -3.02 8.09
C VAL A 114 6.20 -3.74 6.89
N GLN A 115 7.19 -4.61 7.10
CA GLN A 115 7.79 -5.39 6.01
C GLN A 115 6.76 -6.31 5.35
N ALA A 116 5.92 -6.98 6.14
CA ALA A 116 4.87 -7.83 5.59
C ALA A 116 3.86 -7.03 4.75
N LEU A 117 3.62 -5.75 5.08
CA LEU A 117 2.78 -4.86 4.28
C LEU A 117 3.48 -4.46 2.96
N VAL A 118 4.80 -4.25 2.96
CA VAL A 118 5.60 -4.06 1.73
C VAL A 118 5.50 -5.30 0.84
N ASP A 119 5.59 -6.49 1.41
CA ASP A 119 5.47 -7.75 0.67
C ASP A 119 4.05 -7.89 0.08
N THR A 120 3.03 -7.48 0.82
CA THR A 120 1.64 -7.42 0.35
C THR A 120 1.47 -6.48 -0.83
N ARG A 121 2.06 -5.27 -0.77
CA ARG A 121 2.09 -4.35 -1.92
C ARG A 121 2.71 -5.01 -3.14
N ASN A 122 3.87 -5.66 -2.98
CA ASN A 122 4.57 -6.30 -4.08
C ASN A 122 3.75 -7.45 -4.68
N GLU A 123 3.12 -8.28 -3.84
CA GLU A 123 2.27 -9.37 -4.30
C GLU A 123 1.02 -8.87 -5.05
N VAL A 124 0.37 -7.83 -4.51
CA VAL A 124 -0.81 -7.25 -5.14
C VAL A 124 -0.47 -6.57 -6.47
N GLN A 125 0.61 -5.79 -6.54
CA GLN A 125 1.04 -5.16 -7.79
C GLN A 125 1.44 -6.22 -8.84
N ARG A 126 2.06 -7.32 -8.40
CA ARG A 126 2.37 -8.46 -9.29
C ARG A 126 1.10 -9.13 -9.84
N TRP A 127 0.03 -9.20 -9.05
CA TRP A 127 -1.26 -9.69 -9.53
C TRP A 127 -1.91 -8.73 -10.52
N ALA A 128 -1.89 -7.43 -10.20
CA ALA A 128 -2.49 -6.37 -11.00
C ALA A 128 -1.69 -6.04 -12.28
N ASP A 129 -0.40 -6.36 -12.32
CA ASP A 129 0.55 -6.02 -13.39
C ASP A 129 0.68 -4.50 -13.65
N HIS A 130 0.44 -3.71 -12.61
CA HIS A 130 0.65 -2.26 -12.62
C HIS A 130 0.79 -1.73 -11.18
N PRO A 131 1.27 -0.49 -10.99
CA PRO A 131 1.34 0.14 -9.66
C PRO A 131 -0.06 0.31 -9.05
N VAL A 132 -0.17 0.05 -7.74
CA VAL A 132 -1.43 0.18 -6.99
C VAL A 132 -1.22 1.20 -5.87
N GLU A 133 -2.16 2.13 -5.71
CA GLU A 133 -2.08 3.17 -4.69
C GLU A 133 -2.43 2.59 -3.31
N PHE A 134 -1.62 2.91 -2.30
CA PHE A 134 -1.88 2.52 -0.91
C PHE A 134 -2.18 3.77 -0.10
N HIS A 135 -3.45 3.93 0.28
CA HIS A 135 -3.93 5.04 1.07
C HIS A 135 -4.03 4.62 2.53
N PHE A 136 -3.65 5.52 3.43
CA PHE A 136 -3.71 5.28 4.87
C PHE A 136 -4.61 6.32 5.51
N ALA A 137 -5.64 5.87 6.22
CA ALA A 137 -6.55 6.73 6.95
C ALA A 137 -6.28 6.65 8.46
N THR A 138 -6.45 7.77 9.15
CA THR A 138 -6.55 7.83 10.61
C THR A 138 -5.29 7.36 11.37
N ILE A 139 -4.11 7.62 10.81
CA ILE A 139 -2.84 7.38 11.52
C ILE A 139 -2.58 8.52 12.49
N LEU A 140 -2.76 8.24 13.78
CA LEU A 140 -2.56 9.22 14.86
C LEU A 140 -1.16 9.15 15.48
N SER A 141 -0.44 8.05 15.27
CA SER A 141 0.90 7.85 15.83
C SER A 141 1.99 8.34 14.85
N PRO A 142 2.81 9.33 15.24
CA PRO A 142 3.95 9.77 14.41
C PRO A 142 4.92 8.63 14.11
N TRP A 143 5.10 7.68 15.03
CA TRP A 143 5.95 6.51 14.83
C TRP A 143 5.41 5.58 13.73
N ILE A 144 4.10 5.33 13.70
CA ILE A 144 3.46 4.55 12.64
C ILE A 144 3.63 5.27 11.29
N HIS A 145 3.35 6.58 11.25
CA HIS A 145 3.53 7.38 10.03
C HIS A 145 4.96 7.30 9.51
N ARG A 146 5.97 7.53 10.38
CA ARG A 146 7.38 7.47 9.99
C ARG A 146 7.81 6.09 9.52
N ALA A 147 7.37 5.02 10.17
CA ALA A 147 7.69 3.65 9.76
C ALA A 147 7.14 3.34 8.36
N LEU A 148 5.90 3.77 8.06
CA LEU A 148 5.28 3.59 6.75
C LEU A 148 5.95 4.46 5.67
N VAL A 149 6.30 5.71 5.97
CA VAL A 149 7.06 6.57 5.05
C VAL A 149 8.44 5.97 4.75
N ALA A 150 9.14 5.45 5.77
CA ALA A 150 10.43 4.77 5.59
C ALA A 150 10.31 3.52 4.69
N ALA A 151 9.20 2.80 4.79
CA ALA A 151 8.83 1.68 3.91
C ALA A 151 8.50 2.09 2.47
N GLY A 152 8.47 3.40 2.19
CA GLY A 152 8.09 3.95 0.90
C GLY A 152 6.59 3.96 0.65
N PHE A 153 5.77 4.02 1.71
CA PHE A 153 4.34 4.29 1.58
C PHE A 153 4.06 5.79 1.60
N GLY A 154 2.98 6.17 0.91
CA GLY A 154 2.39 7.49 0.91
C GLY A 154 3.19 8.64 0.33
N ILE A 155 4.44 8.41 -0.04
CA ILE A 155 5.17 9.24 -0.99
C ILE A 155 4.55 8.95 -2.37
N GLY A 156 4.43 9.95 -3.25
CA GLY A 156 3.93 9.77 -4.63
C GLY A 156 4.74 8.76 -5.45
N THR A 157 4.59 8.75 -6.79
CA THR A 157 5.31 7.82 -7.71
C THR A 157 6.71 7.48 -7.19
N PRO A 158 6.98 6.19 -6.91
CA PRO A 158 8.14 5.79 -6.12
C PRO A 158 9.41 6.30 -6.80
N SER A 159 10.22 7.04 -6.04
CA SER A 159 11.56 7.42 -6.46
C SER A 159 12.42 6.17 -6.50
N VAL A 160 12.46 5.52 -7.67
CA VAL A 160 13.32 4.39 -8.03
C VAL A 160 12.99 3.08 -7.30
N ASP A 161 12.93 2.01 -8.08
CA ASP A 161 12.63 0.61 -7.75
C ASP A 161 13.76 -0.06 -6.93
N LEU A 162 14.23 0.60 -5.87
CA LEU A 162 15.19 0.04 -4.93
C LEU A 162 14.44 -0.83 -3.90
N PRO A 163 14.82 -2.10 -3.69
CA PRO A 163 14.32 -2.90 -2.58
C PRO A 163 14.66 -2.19 -1.26
N ARG A 164 13.65 -1.56 -0.63
CA ARG A 164 13.80 -0.93 0.68
C ARG A 164 13.53 -1.98 1.75
N GLU A 165 14.61 -2.58 2.25
CA GLU A 165 14.57 -3.40 3.45
C GLU A 165 14.64 -2.49 4.68
N ILE A 166 13.59 -2.50 5.51
CA ILE A 166 13.43 -1.56 6.63
C ILE A 166 14.25 -2.02 7.85
N ALA A 167 14.61 -3.30 7.89
CA ALA A 167 15.41 -3.90 8.95
C ALA A 167 16.34 -4.97 8.36
N PRO A 168 17.46 -4.58 7.70
CA PRO A 168 18.41 -5.55 7.20
C PRO A 168 18.93 -6.42 8.34
N VAL A 169 18.92 -7.74 8.14
CA VAL A 169 19.46 -8.70 9.12
C VAL A 169 20.95 -8.39 9.32
N VAL A 170 21.30 -7.82 10.47
CA VAL A 170 22.69 -7.59 10.86
C VAL A 170 23.35 -8.97 11.01
N PRO A 171 24.39 -9.31 10.22
CA PRO A 171 25.10 -10.57 10.42
C PRO A 171 25.67 -10.61 11.84
N TYR A 172 25.46 -11.72 12.54
CA TYR A 172 26.00 -11.93 13.88
C TYR A 172 27.52 -12.03 13.80
N ARG A 173 28.22 -10.89 13.86
CA ARG A 173 29.69 -10.87 13.90
C ARG A 173 30.14 -11.10 15.34
N GLY A 174 30.38 -12.36 15.67
CA GLY A 174 31.00 -12.73 16.94
C GLY A 174 32.36 -12.06 17.14
N GLY A 175 32.56 -11.49 18.34
CA GLY A 175 33.88 -11.28 18.95
C GLY A 175 34.59 -9.95 18.68
N ARG A 176 34.46 -9.03 19.65
CA ARG A 176 35.52 -8.18 20.24
C ARG A 176 36.47 -7.39 19.31
N ARG A 177 36.29 -6.06 19.28
CA ARG A 177 37.37 -5.10 19.61
C ARG A 177 36.82 -3.68 19.89
N GLU A 178 37.12 -3.17 21.07
CA GLU A 178 37.06 -1.75 21.44
C GLU A 178 38.05 -0.92 20.60
N LYS A 179 37.65 0.29 20.22
CA LYS A 179 38.45 1.54 20.07
C LYS A 179 37.49 2.63 19.58
N TRP A 180 36.96 3.46 20.48
CA TRP A 180 37.50 4.77 20.89
C TRP A 180 37.48 5.81 19.76
N TRP A 181 36.76 6.90 20.04
CA TRP A 181 36.75 8.16 19.33
C TRP A 181 38.18 8.69 19.18
N ASP A 182 38.54 9.17 17.99
CA ASP A 182 39.31 10.41 17.81
C ASP A 182 39.34 10.80 16.32
N GLU A 183 39.48 12.10 16.14
CA GLU A 183 39.04 12.96 15.05
C GLU A 183 40.07 13.14 13.92
N ALA A 184 39.58 13.38 12.69
CA ALA A 184 40.03 14.37 11.71
C ALA A 184 39.92 13.92 10.24
N THR A 185 38.93 14.49 9.57
CA THR A 185 38.99 15.13 8.24
C THR A 185 39.57 14.35 7.06
N SER A 186 38.69 13.83 6.20
CA SER A 186 38.86 13.85 4.72
C SER A 186 37.51 13.63 4.03
N THR A 187 37.06 14.70 3.37
CA THR A 187 35.88 14.86 2.51
C THR A 187 35.48 13.65 1.68
N SER A 188 34.29 13.11 1.94
CA SER A 188 33.43 12.48 0.93
C SER A 188 31.98 12.56 1.40
N THR A 189 31.14 13.16 0.57
CA THR A 189 29.71 13.43 0.82
C THR A 189 28.95 12.11 0.93
N SER A 190 28.73 11.63 2.15
CA SER A 190 27.72 10.62 2.46
C SER A 190 26.73 11.24 3.45
N THR A 191 25.47 11.29 3.04
CA THR A 191 24.33 11.69 3.86
C THR A 191 24.30 10.81 5.10
N ILE A 192 24.62 11.40 6.25
CA ILE A 192 24.42 10.77 7.56
C ILE A 192 22.91 10.54 7.68
N PRO A 193 22.43 9.33 8.05
CA PRO A 193 21.02 9.15 8.36
C PRO A 193 20.72 9.99 9.60
N GLU A 194 19.94 11.06 9.43
CA GLU A 194 19.51 11.91 10.53
C GLU A 194 18.75 11.05 11.56
N ASP A 195 19.13 11.19 12.84
CA ASP A 195 18.43 10.57 13.95
C ASP A 195 16.98 11.09 14.01
N VAL A 196 16.06 10.24 13.57
CA VAL A 196 14.63 10.52 13.41
C VAL A 196 13.92 10.78 14.76
N GLU A 197 14.62 10.56 15.88
CA GLU A 197 14.12 10.72 17.24
C GLU A 197 14.13 12.19 17.72
N ALA A 198 14.84 13.09 17.02
CA ALA A 198 15.07 14.48 17.45
C ALA A 198 14.04 15.52 16.95
N HIS A 199 12.87 15.12 16.44
CA HIS A 199 11.77 16.06 16.20
C HIS A 199 10.97 16.30 17.49
N ASP A 200 11.62 16.91 18.48
CA ASP A 200 10.90 17.58 19.56
C ASP A 200 10.39 18.93 19.06
N ALA A 201 9.17 19.26 19.48
CA ALA A 201 8.31 20.26 18.88
C ALA A 201 8.84 21.69 19.06
N THR A 202 9.25 22.33 17.97
CA THR A 202 9.28 23.81 17.93
C THR A 202 9.00 24.30 16.52
N LEU A 203 7.73 24.25 16.10
CA LEU A 203 7.30 24.96 14.89
C LEU A 203 6.85 26.38 15.27
N PRO A 204 7.35 27.44 14.61
CA PRO A 204 6.85 28.79 14.80
C PRO A 204 5.37 28.86 14.37
N HIS A 205 4.55 29.49 15.21
CA HIS A 205 3.13 29.68 14.98
C HIS A 205 2.92 30.61 13.77
N LEU A 206 2.79 30.03 12.58
CA LEU A 206 2.42 30.74 11.37
C LEU A 206 0.90 30.88 11.33
N SER A 207 0.42 32.10 11.51
CA SER A 207 -0.96 32.51 11.27
C SER A 207 -1.31 32.34 9.79
N GLY A 208 -1.89 31.18 9.44
CA GLY A 208 -2.40 30.86 8.11
C GLY A 208 -3.01 29.45 8.08
N THR A 209 -4.00 29.22 7.22
CA THR A 209 -4.61 27.90 6.98
C THR A 209 -3.55 26.87 6.61
N ALA A 210 -3.12 26.07 7.58
CA ALA A 210 -2.19 24.98 7.38
C ALA A 210 -2.93 23.71 6.94
N LEU A 211 -2.29 22.90 6.10
CA LEU A 211 -2.81 21.58 5.75
C LEU A 211 -2.72 20.66 6.97
N ILE A 212 -3.80 19.91 7.23
CA ILE A 212 -3.88 18.96 8.35
C ILE A 212 -2.89 17.80 8.15
N VAL A 213 -2.67 17.40 6.90
CA VAL A 213 -1.69 16.38 6.52
C VAL A 213 -0.62 17.01 5.64
N ALA A 214 0.63 16.57 5.79
CA ALA A 214 1.75 17.07 5.02
C ALA A 214 1.55 16.83 3.50
N ALA A 215 1.84 17.86 2.69
CA ALA A 215 1.75 17.76 1.24
C ALA A 215 2.75 16.75 0.62
N GLU A 216 3.80 16.41 1.38
CA GLU A 216 4.85 15.47 0.97
C GLU A 216 4.35 14.02 0.95
N THR A 217 3.27 13.73 1.67
CA THR A 217 2.73 12.38 1.84
C THR A 217 1.27 12.28 1.38
N PRO A 218 0.97 12.46 0.07
CA PRO A 218 -0.39 12.64 -0.46
C PRO A 218 -1.35 11.46 -0.26
N PHE A 219 -0.85 10.26 0.05
CA PHE A 219 -1.71 9.10 0.33
C PHE A 219 -1.96 8.86 1.82
N PHE A 220 -1.52 9.76 2.70
CA PHE A 220 -1.94 9.77 4.10
C PHE A 220 -3.10 10.73 4.28
N HIS A 221 -4.11 10.29 5.02
CA HIS A 221 -5.39 10.97 5.17
C HIS A 221 -5.78 11.02 6.63
N PHE A 222 -6.39 12.14 7.03
CA PHE A 222 -6.80 12.31 8.42
C PHE A 222 -7.97 11.40 8.78
N ASP A 223 -8.91 11.18 7.85
CA ASP A 223 -10.09 10.34 8.04
C ASP A 223 -10.32 9.38 6.87
N LEU A 224 -11.15 8.37 7.09
CA LEU A 224 -11.46 7.37 6.08
C LEU A 224 -12.18 7.97 4.86
N THR A 225 -13.06 8.93 5.09
CA THR A 225 -13.85 9.55 4.01
C THR A 225 -12.96 10.27 3.01
N SER A 226 -12.00 11.08 3.49
CA SER A 226 -11.04 11.74 2.59
C SER A 226 -10.15 10.74 1.86
N ALA A 227 -9.74 9.66 2.53
CA ALA A 227 -8.93 8.61 1.92
C ALA A 227 -9.63 7.92 0.75
N VAL A 228 -10.89 7.53 0.94
CA VAL A 228 -11.70 6.90 -0.11
C VAL A 228 -11.94 7.87 -1.26
N ARG A 229 -12.33 9.11 -0.99
CA ARG A 229 -12.53 10.13 -2.04
C ARG A 229 -11.26 10.40 -2.85
N ALA A 230 -10.10 10.43 -2.19
CA ALA A 230 -8.82 10.61 -2.87
C ALA A 230 -8.50 9.43 -3.80
N ALA A 231 -8.77 8.20 -3.34
CA ALA A 231 -8.60 6.98 -4.13
C ALA A 231 -9.57 6.94 -5.33
N GLU A 232 -10.84 7.28 -5.14
CA GLU A 232 -11.85 7.34 -6.21
C GLU A 232 -11.50 8.42 -7.25
N ALA A 233 -11.03 9.59 -6.81
CA ALA A 233 -10.54 10.62 -7.72
C ALA A 233 -9.30 10.18 -8.53
N GLY A 234 -8.50 9.26 -7.98
CA GLY A 234 -7.40 8.60 -8.71
C GLY A 234 -7.91 7.75 -9.87
N VAL A 235 -8.98 6.97 -9.64
CA VAL A 235 -9.61 6.12 -10.66
C VAL A 235 -10.06 6.97 -11.86
N GLU A 236 -10.72 8.10 -11.61
CA GLU A 236 -11.19 9.00 -12.67
C GLU A 236 -10.04 9.56 -13.52
N ARG A 237 -8.93 9.94 -12.87
CA ARG A 237 -7.72 10.40 -13.57
C ARG A 237 -7.10 9.30 -14.41
N SER A 238 -6.91 8.11 -13.86
CA SER A 238 -6.35 6.97 -14.59
C SER A 238 -7.25 6.48 -15.73
N GLY A 239 -8.58 6.51 -15.55
CA GLY A 239 -9.54 6.19 -16.61
C GLY A 239 -9.50 7.15 -17.80
N SER A 240 -9.04 8.39 -17.59
CA SER A 240 -8.81 9.35 -18.69
C SER A 240 -7.51 9.10 -19.45
N PHE A 241 -6.48 8.58 -18.77
CA PHE A 241 -5.15 8.29 -19.32
C PHE A 241 -5.10 6.93 -20.02
N TRP A 242 -5.85 5.94 -19.53
CA TRP A 242 -5.89 4.57 -20.07
C TRP A 242 -7.06 4.40 -21.06
N ARG A 243 -7.09 5.23 -22.12
CA ARG A 243 -7.89 4.92 -23.31
C ARG A 243 -7.08 4.02 -24.24
N PRO A 244 -7.55 2.81 -24.59
CA PRO A 244 -6.85 1.88 -25.51
C PRO A 244 -6.52 2.46 -26.89
N ASP A 245 -7.15 3.56 -27.29
CA ASP A 245 -7.10 4.09 -28.65
C ASP A 245 -6.03 5.17 -28.89
N THR A 246 -5.10 5.39 -27.95
CA THR A 246 -4.02 6.36 -28.19
C THR A 246 -2.78 5.63 -28.73
N PRO A 247 -2.51 5.65 -30.05
CA PRO A 247 -1.30 5.05 -30.58
C PRO A 247 -0.07 5.78 -29.99
N PRO A 248 1.02 5.05 -29.71
CA PRO A 248 2.22 5.67 -29.15
C PRO A 248 2.74 6.71 -30.14
N THR A 249 2.70 7.98 -29.73
CA THR A 249 3.36 9.08 -30.42
C THR A 249 4.86 8.75 -30.45
N LYS A 250 5.35 8.33 -31.62
CA LYS A 250 6.78 8.25 -31.86
C LYS A 250 7.35 9.65 -31.70
N VAL A 251 8.09 9.87 -30.63
CA VAL A 251 9.01 11.00 -30.53
C VAL A 251 10.13 10.69 -31.53
N VAL A 252 10.22 11.53 -32.56
CA VAL A 252 11.30 11.55 -33.56
C VAL A 252 12.50 12.28 -32.98
#